data_AF-A0A965VSZ1-F1
#
_entry.id   AF-A0A965VSZ1-F1
#
_cell.length_a   1.000
_cell.length_b   1.000
_cell.length_c   1.000
_cell.angle_alpha   90.00
_cell.angle_beta   90.00
_cell.angle_gamma   90.00
#
_symmetry.space_group_name_H-M   'P 1'
#
loop_
_entity.id
_entity.type
_entity.pdbx_description
1 polymer ?
#
loop_
_entity_poly.entity_id
_entity_poly.type
_entity_poly.pdbx_seq_one_letter_code
_entity_poly.pdbx_strand_id
1 'polypeptide(L)'
;MKAFRGLDSISVAGGLGALAFLGFLPTLFPGKYLIGVLTVAAIYGIWSVSWDFMSGLTGRENFGHSLFIGVGAYTAGFLNVQFGLGPWWSLPASMIVASLFGLILGFPTLRLRGPYFALAMLSAA
;
A
#
# COMPACT_ATOMS: atom_id res chain seq x y z
N MET A 1 0.10 19.76 15.58
CA MET A 1 -0.06 19.64 14.11
C MET A 1 0.90 20.58 13.37
N LYS A 2 2.23 20.34 13.48
CA LYS A 2 3.28 21.12 12.77
C LYS A 2 3.82 20.39 11.52
N ALA A 3 3.38 19.15 11.26
CA ALA A 3 3.94 18.26 10.23
C ALA A 3 3.60 18.65 8.79
N PHE A 4 2.49 19.35 8.54
CA PHE A 4 2.07 19.75 7.18
C PHE A 4 2.55 21.13 6.74
N ARG A 5 3.37 21.82 7.55
CA ARG A 5 3.74 23.22 7.33
C ARG A 5 4.87 23.45 6.30
N GLY A 6 5.35 22.38 5.67
CA GLY A 6 6.45 22.40 4.68
C GLY A 6 6.12 21.69 3.35
N LEU A 7 4.84 21.47 3.02
CA LEU A 7 4.47 21.09 1.65
C LEU A 7 4.51 22.35 0.77
N ASP A 8 5.73 22.75 0.39
CA ASP A 8 5.92 23.77 -0.63
C ASP A 8 5.30 23.26 -1.95
N SER A 9 4.67 24.13 -2.73
CA SER A 9 4.08 23.75 -4.04
C SER A 9 5.10 23.03 -4.95
N ILE A 10 6.40 23.29 -4.74
CA ILE A 10 7.55 22.66 -5.40
C ILE A 10 7.70 21.17 -5.03
N SER A 11 7.50 20.78 -3.77
CA SER A 11 7.59 19.36 -3.35
C SER A 11 6.42 18.53 -3.85
N VAL A 12 5.22 19.11 -3.89
CA VAL A 12 4.03 18.45 -4.45
C VAL A 12 4.14 18.31 -5.96
N ALA A 13 4.59 19.38 -6.65
CA ALA A 13 4.85 19.34 -8.09
C ALA A 13 5.98 18.36 -8.45
N GLY A 14 7.03 18.29 -7.64
CA GLY A 14 8.13 17.33 -7.80
C GLY A 14 7.67 15.88 -7.61
N GLY A 15 6.85 15.60 -6.58
CA GLY A 15 6.28 14.27 -6.35
C GLY A 15 5.34 13.82 -7.46
N LEU A 16 4.45 14.71 -7.92
CA LEU A 16 3.57 14.43 -9.06
C LEU A 16 4.36 14.26 -10.37
N GLY A 17 5.42 15.05 -10.58
CA GLY A 17 6.32 14.92 -11.72
C GLY A 17 7.05 13.59 -11.74
N ALA A 18 7.55 13.12 -10.59
CA ALA A 18 8.22 11.83 -10.46
C ALA A 18 7.26 10.65 -10.72
N LEU A 19 6.02 10.73 -10.22
CA LEU A 19 4.97 9.73 -10.48
C LEU A 19 4.59 9.67 -11.96
N ALA A 20 4.41 10.83 -12.60
CA ALA A 20 4.12 10.92 -14.03
C ALA A 20 5.26 10.36 -14.88
N PHE A 21 6.52 10.66 -14.53
CA PHE A 21 7.70 10.14 -15.20
C PHE A 21 7.82 8.61 -15.05
N LEU A 22 7.59 8.07 -13.84
CA LEU A 22 7.55 6.63 -13.58
C LEU A 22 6.44 5.92 -14.37
N GLY A 23 5.28 6.55 -14.54
CA GLY A 23 4.19 6.02 -15.35
C GLY A 23 4.45 6.05 -16.87
N PHE A 24 5.26 7.01 -17.34
CA PHE A 24 5.66 7.13 -18.76
C PHE A 24 6.89 6.30 -19.14
N LEU A 25 7.73 5.91 -18.18
CA LEU A 25 8.92 5.10 -18.45
C LEU A 25 8.64 3.75 -19.16
N PRO A 26 7.59 2.98 -18.79
CA PRO A 26 7.28 1.70 -19.43
C PRO A 26 6.87 1.82 -20.90
N THR A 27 6.31 2.96 -21.31
CA THR A 27 5.86 3.16 -22.70
C THR A 27 7.03 3.50 -23.63
N LEU A 28 8.13 4.03 -23.09
CA LEU A 28 9.34 4.34 -23.84
C LEU A 28 10.28 3.13 -23.99
N PHE A 29 10.23 2.17 -23.06
CA PHE A 29 11.11 0.99 -23.06
C PHE A 29 10.34 -0.31 -22.73
N PRO A 30 9.80 -1.03 -23.74
CA PRO A 30 8.94 -2.20 -23.55
C PRO A 30 9.66 -3.50 -23.14
N GLY A 31 10.81 -3.40 -22.45
CA GLY A 31 11.54 -4.55 -21.93
C GLY A 31 10.80 -5.20 -20.76
N LYS A 32 10.47 -6.50 -20.87
CA LYS A 32 9.77 -7.26 -19.79
C LYS A 32 10.47 -7.17 -18.43
N TYR A 33 11.80 -7.12 -18.42
CA TYR A 33 12.60 -6.93 -17.22
C TYR A 33 12.35 -5.57 -16.56
N LEU A 34 12.40 -4.49 -17.35
CA LEU A 34 12.21 -3.13 -16.84
C LEU A 34 10.79 -2.95 -16.27
N ILE A 35 9.77 -3.48 -16.95
CA ILE A 35 8.39 -3.47 -16.47
C ILE A 35 8.26 -4.20 -15.12
N GLY A 36 8.91 -5.35 -14.95
CA GLY A 36 8.93 -6.08 -13.69
C GLY A 36 9.59 -5.27 -12.56
N VAL A 37 10.77 -4.71 -12.82
CA VAL A 37 11.49 -3.86 -11.85
C VAL A 37 10.65 -2.65 -11.45
N LEU A 38 10.04 -1.96 -12.40
CA LEU A 38 9.18 -0.80 -12.15
C LEU A 38 7.91 -1.18 -11.36
N THR A 39 7.33 -2.34 -11.64
CA THR A 39 6.16 -2.85 -10.91
C THR A 39 6.51 -3.10 -9.45
N VAL A 40 7.62 -3.81 -9.19
CA VAL A 40 8.10 -4.08 -7.84
C VAL A 40 8.46 -2.76 -7.12
N ALA A 41 9.13 -1.84 -7.80
CA ALA A 41 9.44 -0.52 -7.25
C ALA A 41 8.17 0.26 -6.86
N ALA A 42 7.12 0.22 -7.69
CA ALA A 42 5.84 0.85 -7.38
C ALA A 42 5.16 0.22 -6.15
N ILE A 43 5.19 -1.12 -6.03
CA ILE A 43 4.66 -1.83 -4.86
C ILE A 43 5.39 -1.39 -3.58
N TYR A 44 6.72 -1.37 -3.59
CA TYR A 44 7.51 -0.90 -2.44
C TYR A 44 7.30 0.60 -2.16
N GLY A 45 7.08 1.42 -3.18
CA GLY A 45 6.73 2.83 -3.01
C GLY A 45 5.42 3.02 -2.24
N ILE A 46 4.36 2.30 -2.63
CA ILE A 46 3.07 2.30 -1.92
C ILE A 46 3.25 1.80 -0.47
N TRP A 47 4.07 0.77 -0.28
CA TRP A 47 4.37 0.24 1.05
C TRP A 47 5.09 1.28 1.92
N SER A 48 6.07 1.99 1.37
CA SER A 48 6.79 3.04 2.09
C SER A 48 5.88 4.19 2.51
N VAL A 49 4.95 4.62 1.64
CA VAL A 49 3.97 5.67 1.97
C VAL A 49 3.02 5.21 3.09
N SER A 50 2.58 3.95 3.04
CA SER A 50 1.72 3.38 4.08
C SER A 50 2.43 3.32 5.44
N TRP A 51 3.72 2.97 5.45
CA TRP A 51 4.54 2.95 6.65
C TRP A 51 4.77 4.35 7.23
N ASP A 52 5.06 5.33 6.38
CA ASP A 52 5.22 6.73 6.79
C ASP A 52 3.93 7.29 7.40
N PHE A 53 2.78 6.98 6.80
CA PHE A 53 1.48 7.36 7.35
C PHE A 53 1.26 6.78 8.75
N MET A 54 1.54 5.49 8.94
CA MET A 54 1.34 4.82 10.22
C MET A 54 2.30 5.30 11.32
N SER A 55 3.61 5.28 11.05
CA SER A 55 4.61 5.66 12.03
C SER A 55 4.63 7.18 12.28
N GLY A 56 4.47 7.98 11.22
CA GLY A 56 4.58 9.44 11.27
C GLY A 56 3.37 10.14 11.87
N LEU A 57 2.14 9.74 11.50
CA LEU A 57 0.92 10.42 11.98
C LEU A 57 0.34 9.79 13.23
N THR A 58 0.39 8.46 13.33
CA THR A 58 -0.25 7.71 14.43
C THR A 58 0.69 7.44 15.59
N GLY A 59 2.01 7.59 15.40
CA GLY A 59 3.03 7.26 16.40
C GLY A 59 3.00 5.80 16.84
N ARG A 60 2.56 4.91 15.95
CA ARG A 60 2.42 3.47 16.19
C ARG A 60 3.05 2.69 15.04
N GLU A 61 4.05 1.89 15.34
CA GLU A 61 4.69 1.02 14.37
C GLU A 61 3.85 -0.24 14.13
N ASN A 62 3.66 -0.64 12.86
CA ASN A 62 2.91 -1.83 12.46
C ASN A 62 3.78 -2.75 11.62
N PHE A 63 4.15 -3.90 12.18
CA PHE A 63 4.91 -4.93 11.46
C PHE A 63 4.04 -5.88 10.63
N GLY A 64 2.71 -5.78 10.71
CA GLY A 64 1.79 -6.65 10.01
C GLY A 64 1.38 -6.20 8.60
N HIS A 65 2.17 -5.33 7.96
CA HIS A 65 1.88 -4.85 6.60
C HIS A 65 1.85 -5.97 5.55
N SER A 66 2.63 -7.04 5.73
CA SER A 66 2.63 -8.21 4.84
C SER A 66 1.27 -8.90 4.76
N LEU A 67 0.53 -8.97 5.88
CA LEU A 67 -0.79 -9.58 5.92
C LEU A 67 -1.80 -8.80 5.05
N PHE A 68 -1.83 -7.47 5.16
CA PHE A 68 -2.76 -6.65 4.38
C PHE A 68 -2.46 -6.72 2.88
N ILE A 69 -1.18 -6.75 2.51
CA ILE A 69 -0.74 -6.95 1.12
C ILE A 69 -1.15 -8.35 0.64
N GLY A 70 -0.94 -9.37 1.46
CA GLY A 70 -1.29 -10.76 1.15
C GLY A 70 -2.79 -10.94 0.89
N VAL A 71 -3.65 -10.39 1.75
CA VAL A 71 -5.11 -10.45 1.58
C VAL A 71 -5.55 -9.77 0.27
N GLY A 72 -5.01 -8.59 -0.03
CA GLY A 72 -5.33 -7.88 -1.27
C GLY A 72 -4.86 -8.65 -2.51
N ALA A 73 -3.61 -9.09 -2.54
CA ALA A 73 -3.03 -9.83 -3.67
C ALA A 73 -3.73 -11.17 -3.90
N TYR A 74 -4.02 -11.92 -2.83
CA TYR A 74 -4.74 -13.19 -2.91
C TYR A 74 -6.17 -12.99 -3.42
N THR A 75 -6.88 -11.99 -2.91
CA THR A 75 -8.24 -11.68 -3.39
C THR A 75 -8.22 -11.31 -4.87
N ALA A 76 -7.25 -10.51 -5.30
CA ALA A 76 -7.14 -10.10 -6.70
C ALA A 76 -6.85 -11.30 -7.62
N GLY A 77 -5.94 -12.20 -7.20
CA GLY A 77 -5.62 -13.43 -7.91
C GLY A 77 -6.80 -14.40 -7.96
N PHE A 78 -7.50 -14.58 -6.83
CA PHE A 78 -8.67 -15.44 -6.74
C PHE A 78 -9.79 -14.98 -7.66
N LEU A 79 -10.09 -13.67 -7.68
CA LEU A 79 -11.09 -13.11 -8.61
C LEU A 79 -10.70 -13.30 -10.08
N ASN A 80 -9.41 -13.16 -10.38
CA ASN A 80 -8.93 -13.32 -11.74
C ASN A 80 -8.99 -14.78 -12.22
N VAL A 81 -8.59 -15.74 -11.38
CA VAL A 81 -8.58 -17.17 -11.72
C VAL A 81 -10.00 -17.74 -11.77
N GLN A 82 -10.85 -17.44 -10.79
CA GLN A 82 -12.15 -18.09 -10.67
C GLN A 82 -13.25 -17.43 -11.50
N PHE A 83 -13.24 -16.10 -11.59
CA PHE A 83 -14.30 -15.35 -12.28
C PHE A 83 -13.82 -14.77 -13.62
N GLY A 84 -12.55 -14.96 -13.99
CA GLY A 84 -11.98 -14.36 -15.20
C GLY A 84 -12.04 -12.83 -15.19
N LEU A 85 -12.25 -12.21 -14.01
CA LEU A 85 -12.42 -10.78 -13.90
C LEU A 85 -11.10 -10.10 -14.24
N GLY A 86 -11.13 -9.25 -15.27
CA GLY A 86 -9.98 -8.45 -15.65
C GLY A 86 -9.47 -7.58 -14.50
N PRO A 87 -8.25 -7.02 -14.63
CA PRO A 87 -7.63 -6.21 -13.58
C PRO A 87 -8.52 -5.06 -13.10
N TRP A 88 -9.33 -4.49 -13.99
CA TRP A 88 -10.19 -3.35 -13.71
C TRP A 88 -11.30 -3.63 -12.68
N TRP A 89 -11.79 -4.88 -12.60
CA TRP A 89 -12.78 -5.27 -11.60
C TRP A 89 -12.16 -5.96 -10.38
N SER A 90 -11.09 -6.71 -10.60
CA SER A 90 -10.35 -7.39 -9.54
C SER A 90 -9.68 -6.40 -8.57
N LEU A 91 -9.16 -5.27 -9.07
CA LEU A 91 -8.55 -4.22 -8.24
C LEU A 91 -9.52 -3.58 -7.23
N PRO A 92 -10.65 -2.95 -7.63
CA PRO A 92 -11.55 -2.33 -6.66
C PRO A 92 -12.17 -3.36 -5.71
N ALA A 93 -12.47 -4.56 -6.19
CA ALA A 93 -13.01 -5.62 -5.33
C ALA A 93 -12.00 -6.06 -4.26
N SER A 94 -10.74 -6.28 -4.63
CA SER A 94 -9.67 -6.61 -3.67
C SER A 94 -9.39 -5.47 -2.69
N MET A 95 -9.48 -4.21 -3.11
CA MET A 95 -9.40 -3.05 -2.21
C MET A 95 -10.50 -3.06 -1.16
N ILE A 96 -11.75 -3.36 -1.54
CA ILE A 96 -12.88 -3.44 -0.60
C ILE A 96 -12.64 -4.56 0.41
N VAL A 97 -12.25 -5.75 -0.06
CA VAL A 97 -12.00 -6.91 0.81
C VAL A 97 -10.83 -6.64 1.78
N ALA A 98 -9.72 -6.09 1.27
CA ALA A 98 -8.57 -5.73 2.09
C ALA A 98 -8.92 -4.65 3.13
N SER A 99 -9.73 -3.66 2.75
CA SER A 99 -10.20 -2.61 3.66
C SER A 99 -11.10 -3.17 4.76
N LEU A 100 -12.00 -4.09 4.43
CA LEU A 100 -12.88 -4.74 5.40
C LEU A 100 -12.08 -5.61 6.38
N PHE A 101 -11.11 -6.36 5.88
CA PHE A 101 -10.21 -7.16 6.71
C PHE A 101 -9.34 -6.26 7.61
N GLY A 102 -8.87 -5.14 7.06
CA GLY A 102 -8.20 -4.07 7.80
C GLY A 102 -9.05 -3.47 8.91
N LEU A 103 -10.34 -3.27 8.69
CA LEU A 103 -11.26 -2.76 9.70
C LEU A 103 -11.46 -3.77 10.83
N ILE A 104 -11.65 -5.05 10.48
CA ILE A 104 -11.87 -6.15 11.43
C ILE A 104 -10.66 -6.32 12.35
N LEU A 105 -9.44 -6.30 11.79
CA LEU A 105 -8.20 -6.41 12.58
C LEU A 105 -7.82 -5.10 13.25
N GLY A 106 -8.07 -3.96 12.61
CA GLY A 106 -7.76 -2.63 13.12
C GLY A 106 -8.58 -2.28 14.35
N PHE A 107 -9.87 -2.63 14.39
CA PHE A 107 -10.75 -2.30 15.51
C PHE A 107 -10.28 -2.82 16.89
N PRO A 108 -9.91 -4.10 17.07
CA PRO A 108 -9.37 -4.59 18.34
C PRO A 108 -7.93 -4.11 18.58
N THR A 109 -7.08 -4.08 17.54
CA THR A 109 -5.66 -3.75 17.71
C THR A 109 -5.46 -2.29 18.08
N LEU A 110 -6.23 -1.35 17.52
CA LEU A 110 -6.14 0.08 17.84
C LEU A 110 -6.48 0.39 19.31
N ARG A 111 -7.17 -0.51 20.02
CA ARG A 111 -7.43 -0.37 21.46
C ARG A 111 -6.19 -0.64 22.32
N LEU A 112 -5.18 -1.32 21.78
CA LEU A 112 -3.92 -1.60 22.48
C LEU A 112 -3.06 -0.32 22.56
N ARG A 113 -2.45 -0.07 23.71
CA ARG A 113 -1.61 1.11 23.96
C ARG A 113 -0.13 0.73 24.00
N GLY A 114 0.74 1.58 23.48
CA GLY A 114 2.18 1.36 23.48
C GLY A 114 2.61 0.21 22.55
N PRO A 115 3.69 -0.53 22.89
CA PRO A 115 4.32 -1.51 21.99
C PRO A 115 3.47 -2.76 21.72
N TYR A 116 2.40 -2.97 22.50
CA TYR A 116 1.49 -4.11 22.32
C TYR A 116 0.77 -4.08 20.96
N PHE A 117 0.58 -2.90 20.36
CA PHE A 117 0.00 -2.80 19.02
C PHE A 117 0.92 -3.42 17.94
N ALA A 118 2.21 -3.09 17.99
CA ALA A 118 3.21 -3.63 17.07
C ALA A 118 3.35 -5.15 17.22
N LEU A 119 3.35 -5.65 18.47
CA LEU A 119 3.40 -7.09 18.77
C LEU A 119 2.17 -7.85 18.31
N ALA A 120 0.97 -7.29 18.51
CA ALA A 120 -0.27 -7.92 18.06
C ALA A 120 -0.30 -8.04 16.52
N MET A 121 0.12 -7.00 15.81
CA MET A 121 0.21 -7.04 14.35
C MET A 121 1.31 -8.00 13.85
N LEU A 122 2.45 -8.08 14.54
CA LEU A 122 3.49 -9.07 14.23
C LEU A 122 2.98 -10.50 14.38
N SER A 123 2.15 -10.77 15.40
CA SER A 123 1.56 -12.11 15.59
C SER A 123 0.48 -12.46 14.56
N ALA A 124 -0.16 -11.45 13.98
CA ALA A 124 -1.19 -11.66 12.97
C ALA A 124 -0.60 -11.92 11.58
N ALA A 125 0.62 -11.42 11.31
CA ALA A 125 1.28 -11.47 10.02
C ALA A 125 2.13 -12.71 9.79
#